data_AF-A0A7Y3IBI2-F1
#
_entry.id   AF-A0A7Y3IBI2-F1
#
_cell.length_a   1.000
_cell.length_b   1.000
_cell.length_c   1.000
_cell.angle_alpha   90.00
_cell.angle_beta   90.00
_cell.angle_gamma   90.00
#
_symmetry.space_group_name_H-M   'P 1'
#
loop_
_entity.id
_entity.type
_entity.pdbx_description
1 polymer ?
#
loop_
_entity_poly.entity_id
_entity_poly.type
_entity_poly.pdbx_seq_one_letter_code
_entity_poly.pdbx_strand_id
1 'polypeptide(L)'
;MIRAIVVAVFLVVATSMVTLAVITGTETTMGGLLANLGTEVFGIVITVSVVEYFFERRRLQDRAREIAWSILHGIEQGLWLWQGGPRRMGTDQLLGIAASIDSTDVLAPYTQAQLQSLGDRTSQILQRQRAAIKSVAGLEEALNDLTSLKGLGEDSSKPDASRTEIRMASEILESSTAGLARVLNQPDQRIPGALIRYRDPSLEGQERRHVESRPHLAAGSRLDEGVS
;
A
#
# COMPACT_ATOMS: atom_id res chain seq x y z
N MET A 1 -7.30 11.68 20.37
CA MET A 1 -7.61 12.91 21.14
C MET A 1 -7.63 12.67 22.64
N ILE A 2 -8.41 11.73 23.18
CA ILE A 2 -8.46 11.46 24.64
C ILE A 2 -7.08 11.22 25.26
N ARG A 3 -6.21 10.44 24.59
CA ARG A 3 -4.85 10.17 25.10
C ARG A 3 -3.99 11.43 25.27
N ALA A 4 -4.01 12.33 24.28
CA ALA A 4 -3.27 13.59 24.36
C ALA A 4 -3.76 14.47 25.52
N ILE A 5 -5.07 14.45 25.79
CA ILE A 5 -5.67 15.16 26.93
C ILE A 5 -5.18 14.54 28.25
N VAL A 6 -5.20 13.21 28.37
CA VAL A 6 -4.72 12.52 29.57
C VAL A 6 -3.25 12.85 29.83
N VAL A 7 -2.38 12.72 28.83
CA VAL A 7 -0.95 13.08 28.94
C VAL A 7 -0.78 14.53 29.36
N ALA A 8 -1.53 15.47 28.75
CA ALA A 8 -1.47 16.88 29.10
C ALA A 8 -1.89 17.14 30.56
N VAL A 9 -2.97 16.51 31.03
CA VAL A 9 -3.42 16.64 32.43
C VAL A 9 -2.37 16.13 33.41
N PHE A 10 -1.79 14.95 33.16
CA PHE A 10 -0.75 14.39 34.02
C PHE A 10 0.52 15.25 34.03
N LEU A 11 0.92 15.82 32.90
CA LEU A 11 2.04 16.76 32.84
C LEU A 11 1.76 18.05 33.63
N VAL A 12 0.54 18.57 33.56
CA VAL A 12 0.13 19.75 34.36
C VAL A 12 0.18 19.44 35.85
N VAL A 13 -0.32 18.27 36.28
CA VAL A 13 -0.27 17.84 37.68
C VAL A 13 1.17 17.65 38.14
N ALA A 14 2.02 16.96 37.37
CA ALA A 14 3.43 16.78 37.72
C ALA A 14 4.16 18.13 37.83
N THR A 15 3.92 19.03 36.88
CA THR A 15 4.51 20.37 36.86
C THR A 15 4.03 21.20 38.05
N SER A 16 2.75 21.13 38.41
CA SER A 16 2.21 21.86 39.55
C SER A 16 2.77 21.33 40.88
N MET A 17 2.98 20.02 41.01
CA MET A 17 3.64 19.42 42.18
C MET A 17 5.09 19.89 42.32
N VAL A 18 5.85 19.90 41.23
CA VAL A 18 7.24 20.42 41.23
C VAL A 18 7.26 21.92 41.56
N THR A 19 6.34 22.70 40.98
CA THR A 19 6.24 24.14 41.26
C THR A 19 5.90 24.40 42.73
N LEU A 20 4.95 23.64 43.28
CA LEU A 20 4.57 23.74 44.69
C LEU A 20 5.73 23.35 45.61
N ALA A 21 6.53 22.34 45.24
CA ALA A 21 7.73 21.97 45.96
C ALA A 21 8.75 23.12 46.05
N VAL A 22 8.96 23.85 44.93
CA VAL A 22 9.86 25.03 44.90
C VAL A 22 9.34 26.14 45.80
N ILE A 23 8.03 26.44 45.74
CA ILE A 23 7.40 27.49 46.57
C ILE A 23 7.50 27.14 48.07
N THR A 24 7.31 25.87 48.43
CA THR A 24 7.36 25.40 49.82
C THR A 24 8.80 25.32 50.35
N GLY A 25 9.79 25.28 49.45
CA GLY A 25 11.21 25.06 49.76
C GLY A 25 11.57 23.58 49.78
N THR A 26 12.53 23.19 48.94
CA THR A 26 12.98 21.79 48.76
C THR A 26 13.70 21.22 49.97
N GLU A 27 14.18 22.07 50.88
CA GLU A 27 14.79 21.67 52.16
C GLU A 27 13.76 21.15 53.18
N THR A 28 12.47 21.42 52.97
CA THR A 28 11.40 20.91 53.83
C THR A 28 11.04 19.47 53.48
N THR A 29 10.66 18.65 54.46
CA THR A 29 10.22 17.26 54.23
C THR A 29 9.10 17.18 53.18
N MET A 30 8.13 18.10 53.24
CA MET A 30 7.01 18.16 52.30
C MET A 30 7.47 18.60 50.90
N GLY A 31 8.34 19.60 50.79
CA GLY A 31 8.92 20.05 49.52
C GLY A 31 9.73 18.94 48.84
N GLY A 32 10.57 18.23 49.60
CA GLY A 32 11.32 17.07 49.10
C GLY A 32 10.41 15.95 48.58
N LEU A 33 9.35 15.60 49.31
CA LEU A 33 8.37 14.59 48.87
C LEU A 33 7.66 15.01 47.58
N LEU A 34 7.20 16.26 47.49
CA LEU A 34 6.52 16.78 46.30
C LEU A 34 7.45 16.83 45.08
N ALA A 35 8.72 17.20 45.27
CA ALA A 35 9.71 17.21 44.20
C ALA A 35 10.01 15.79 43.68
N ASN A 36 10.24 14.83 44.58
CA ASN A 36 10.51 13.44 44.20
C ASN A 36 9.31 12.81 43.49
N LEU A 37 8.11 12.96 44.05
CA LEU A 37 6.90 12.41 43.44
C LEU A 37 6.58 13.10 42.10
N GLY A 38 6.72 14.43 42.04
CA GLY A 38 6.49 15.19 40.80
C GLY A 38 7.45 14.79 39.69
N THR A 39 8.74 14.60 40.00
CA THR A 39 9.75 14.15 39.03
C THR A 39 9.56 12.71 38.60
N GLU A 40 9.14 11.81 39.50
CA GLU A 40 8.81 10.42 39.17
C GLU A 40 7.59 10.35 38.24
N VAL A 41 6.49 11.03 38.58
CA VAL A 41 5.28 11.10 37.72
C VAL A 41 5.63 11.68 36.36
N PHE A 42 6.45 12.74 36.32
CA PHE A 42 6.91 13.34 35.07
C PHE A 42 7.72 12.34 34.22
N GLY A 43 8.67 11.63 34.83
CA GLY A 43 9.48 10.61 34.18
C GLY A 43 8.64 9.47 33.59
N ILE A 44 7.64 8.99 34.34
CA ILE A 44 6.70 7.96 33.88
C ILE A 44 5.89 8.45 32.68
N VAL A 45 5.29 9.64 32.78
CA VAL A 45 4.45 10.20 31.72
C VAL A 45 5.23 10.40 30.42
N ILE A 46 6.45 10.92 30.51
CA ILE A 46 7.32 11.07 29.34
C ILE A 46 7.66 9.71 28.74
N THR A 47 8.10 8.75 29.56
CA THR A 47 8.50 7.43 29.09
C THR A 47 7.34 6.73 28.38
N VAL A 48 6.14 6.72 28.98
CA VAL A 48 4.93 6.15 28.38
C VAL A 48 4.59 6.85 27.06
N SER A 49 4.62 8.18 27.03
CA SER A 49 4.30 8.95 25.82
C SER A 49 5.25 8.65 24.66
N VAL A 50 6.55 8.54 24.95
CA VAL A 50 7.58 8.20 23.95
C VAL A 50 7.37 6.77 23.43
N VAL A 51 7.15 5.81 24.33
CA VAL A 51 6.90 4.42 23.96
C VAL A 51 5.63 4.28 23.11
N GLU A 52 4.54 4.95 23.50
CA GLU A 52 3.30 4.99 22.72
C GLU A 52 3.52 5.59 21.33
N TYR A 53 4.29 6.67 21.23
CA TYR A 53 4.64 7.28 19.94
C TYR A 53 5.39 6.28 19.04
N PHE A 54 6.38 5.56 19.57
CA PHE A 54 7.10 4.54 18.80
C PHE A 54 6.18 3.40 18.35
N PHE A 55 5.27 2.93 19.21
CA PHE A 55 4.30 1.91 18.84
C PHE A 55 3.33 2.39 17.78
N GLU A 56 2.80 3.60 17.89
CA GLU A 56 1.90 4.18 16.89
C GLU A 56 2.61 4.33 15.54
N ARG A 57 3.84 4.84 15.56
CA ARG A 57 4.67 4.97 14.36
C ARG A 57 4.92 3.61 13.71
N ARG A 58 5.29 2.60 14.49
CA ARG A 58 5.51 1.23 13.99
C ARG A 58 4.22 0.65 13.39
N ARG A 59 3.09 0.81 14.09
CA ARG A 59 1.77 0.37 13.61
C ARG A 59 1.41 0.99 12.26
N LEU A 60 1.64 2.30 12.10
CA LEU A 60 1.40 3.00 10.84
C LEU A 60 2.31 2.48 9.72
N GLN A 61 3.58 2.23 10.02
CA GLN A 61 4.53 1.67 9.04
C GLN A 61 4.19 0.25 8.62
N ASP A 62 3.80 -0.61 9.57
CA ASP A 62 3.38 -1.98 9.27
C ASP A 62 2.11 -1.95 8.41
N ARG A 63 1.15 -1.08 8.74
CA ARG A 63 -0.04 -0.86 7.91
C ARG A 63 0.31 -0.35 6.51
N ALA A 64 1.26 0.56 6.39
CA ALA A 64 1.72 1.08 5.10
C ALA A 64 2.34 -0.03 4.23
N ARG A 65 3.12 -0.93 4.84
CA ARG A 65 3.68 -2.10 4.14
C ARG A 65 2.61 -3.09 3.72
N GLU A 66 1.60 -3.34 4.55
CA GLU A 66 0.44 -4.16 4.17
C GLU A 66 -0.29 -3.59 2.95
N ILE A 67 -0.50 -2.26 2.92
CA ILE A 67 -1.07 -1.56 1.77
C ILE A 67 -0.18 -1.75 0.54
N ALA A 68 1.12 -1.50 0.66
CA ALA A 68 2.06 -1.62 -0.44
C ALA A 68 2.08 -3.04 -1.01
N TRP A 69 2.12 -4.07 -0.16
CA TRP A 69 1.98 -5.46 -0.58
C TRP A 69 0.63 -5.71 -1.26
N SER A 70 -0.48 -5.26 -0.69
CA SER A 70 -1.79 -5.47 -1.30
C SER A 70 -1.93 -4.83 -2.67
N ILE A 71 -1.29 -3.68 -2.90
CA ILE A 71 -1.28 -3.01 -4.20
C ILE A 71 -0.35 -3.73 -5.17
N LEU A 72 0.84 -4.15 -4.71
CA LEU A 72 1.77 -4.93 -5.52
C LEU A 72 1.14 -6.24 -6.02
N HIS A 73 0.38 -6.94 -5.18
CA HIS A 73 -0.40 -8.12 -5.62
C HIS A 73 -1.51 -7.75 -6.62
N GLY A 74 -2.09 -6.56 -6.51
CA GLY A 74 -3.05 -6.06 -7.50
C GLY A 74 -2.41 -5.81 -8.85
N ILE A 75 -1.20 -5.23 -8.87
CA ILE A 75 -0.36 -5.08 -10.07
C ILE A 75 -0.02 -6.45 -10.64
N GLU A 76 0.46 -7.38 -9.80
CA GLU A 76 0.79 -8.76 -10.19
C GLU A 76 -0.39 -9.42 -10.88
N GLN A 77 -1.59 -9.34 -10.30
CA GLN A 77 -2.80 -9.91 -10.89
C GLN A 77 -3.15 -9.25 -12.23
N GLY A 78 -3.03 -7.93 -12.33
CA GLY A 78 -3.28 -7.19 -13.58
C GLY A 78 -2.29 -7.58 -14.68
N LEU A 79 -1.00 -7.63 -14.37
CA LEU A 79 0.06 -8.04 -15.30
C LEU A 79 -0.06 -9.52 -15.67
N TRP A 80 -0.36 -10.40 -14.71
CA TRP A 80 -0.61 -11.81 -14.98
C TRP A 80 -1.79 -12.00 -15.92
N LEU A 81 -2.89 -11.28 -15.69
CA LEU A 81 -4.06 -11.34 -16.55
C LEU A 81 -3.69 -10.88 -17.97
N TRP A 82 -3.00 -9.74 -18.08
CA TRP A 82 -2.60 -9.14 -19.35
C TRP A 82 -1.59 -9.98 -20.12
N GLN A 83 -0.44 -10.24 -19.52
CA GLN A 83 0.76 -10.77 -20.19
C GLN A 83 0.98 -12.26 -19.92
N GLY A 84 0.31 -12.86 -18.94
CA GLY A 84 0.56 -14.23 -18.51
C GLY A 84 1.73 -14.34 -17.53
N GLY A 85 2.36 -15.52 -17.50
CA GLY A 85 3.42 -15.84 -16.53
C GLY A 85 2.97 -16.62 -15.30
N PRO A 86 3.89 -16.87 -14.36
CA PRO A 86 3.60 -17.62 -13.13
C PRO A 86 2.69 -16.81 -12.19
N ARG A 87 1.89 -17.51 -11.37
CA ARG A 87 0.95 -16.90 -10.40
C ARG A 87 1.62 -16.25 -9.17
N ARG A 88 2.95 -16.32 -9.09
CA ARG A 88 3.78 -15.79 -8.00
C ARG A 88 5.06 -15.24 -8.62
N MET A 89 5.09 -13.94 -8.82
CA MET A 89 6.19 -13.23 -9.44
C MET A 89 6.94 -12.38 -8.41
N GLY A 90 8.27 -12.45 -8.46
CA GLY A 90 9.11 -11.47 -7.78
C GLY A 90 8.95 -10.08 -8.39
N THR A 91 9.30 -9.03 -7.66
CA THR A 91 9.23 -7.65 -8.14
C THR A 91 10.11 -7.41 -9.37
N ASP A 92 11.27 -8.08 -9.44
CA ASP A 92 12.18 -8.11 -10.58
C ASP A 92 11.55 -8.68 -11.85
N GLN A 93 10.75 -9.75 -11.70
CA GLN A 93 9.98 -10.35 -12.78
C GLN A 93 8.82 -9.45 -13.21
N LEU A 94 8.07 -8.88 -12.25
CA LEU A 94 6.99 -7.93 -12.56
C LEU A 94 7.50 -6.74 -13.35
N LEU A 95 8.64 -6.17 -12.93
CA LEU A 95 9.32 -5.10 -13.65
C LEU A 95 9.76 -5.53 -15.05
N GLY A 96 10.34 -6.73 -15.18
CA GLY A 96 10.72 -7.29 -16.47
C GLY A 96 9.53 -7.47 -17.41
N ILE A 97 8.38 -7.91 -16.90
CA ILE A 97 7.14 -8.06 -17.67
C ILE A 97 6.62 -6.70 -18.08
N ALA A 98 6.44 -5.78 -17.13
CA ALA A 98 5.93 -4.43 -17.39
C ALA A 98 6.77 -3.70 -18.44
N ALA A 99 8.10 -3.76 -18.33
CA ALA A 99 9.03 -3.16 -19.28
C ALA A 99 9.05 -3.85 -20.66
N SER A 100 8.52 -5.07 -20.77
CA SER A 100 8.46 -5.81 -22.03
C SER A 100 7.19 -5.53 -22.84
N ILE A 101 6.16 -4.92 -22.22
CA ILE A 101 4.89 -4.60 -22.86
C ILE A 101 5.16 -3.65 -24.03
N ASP A 102 4.64 -4.00 -25.20
CA ASP A 102 4.75 -3.17 -26.40
C ASP A 102 3.37 -2.61 -26.77
N SER A 103 3.36 -1.47 -27.44
CA SER A 103 2.21 -0.83 -28.07
C SER A 103 1.44 -1.74 -29.04
N THR A 104 2.03 -2.85 -29.51
CA THR A 104 1.36 -3.85 -30.35
C THR A 104 0.58 -4.90 -29.55
N ASP A 105 0.76 -4.96 -28.22
CA ASP A 105 0.02 -5.89 -27.38
C ASP A 105 -1.48 -5.59 -27.42
N VAL A 106 -2.29 -6.62 -27.16
CA VAL A 106 -3.72 -6.43 -27.01
C VAL A 106 -4.00 -6.09 -25.56
N LEU A 107 -4.81 -5.07 -25.31
CA LEU A 107 -5.40 -4.82 -23.98
C LEU A 107 -6.87 -5.18 -24.04
N ALA A 108 -7.23 -6.36 -23.52
CA ALA A 108 -8.61 -6.81 -23.55
C ALA A 108 -9.49 -5.97 -22.59
N PRO A 109 -10.79 -5.78 -22.88
CA PRO A 109 -11.67 -4.95 -22.04
C PRO A 109 -11.74 -5.35 -20.56
N TYR A 110 -11.67 -6.64 -20.25
CA TYR A 110 -11.68 -7.14 -18.87
C TYR A 110 -10.33 -6.91 -18.16
N THR A 111 -9.22 -6.98 -18.88
CA THR A 111 -7.89 -6.61 -18.37
C THR A 111 -7.83 -5.12 -18.08
N GLN A 112 -8.35 -4.30 -19.00
CA GLN A 112 -8.50 -2.86 -18.79
C GLN A 112 -9.35 -2.55 -17.55
N ALA A 113 -10.51 -3.19 -17.41
CA ALA A 113 -11.37 -3.02 -16.24
C ALA A 113 -10.66 -3.40 -14.92
N GLN A 114 -9.84 -4.45 -14.94
CA GLN A 114 -9.03 -4.84 -13.78
C GLN A 114 -8.00 -3.76 -13.41
N LEU A 115 -7.33 -3.16 -14.40
CA LEU A 115 -6.37 -2.07 -14.17
C LEU A 115 -7.06 -0.78 -13.69
N GLN A 116 -8.23 -0.45 -14.24
CA GLN A 116 -9.04 0.67 -13.76
C GLN A 116 -9.45 0.47 -12.29
N SER A 117 -9.93 -0.73 -11.95
CA SER A 117 -10.30 -1.09 -10.57
C SER A 117 -9.13 -0.96 -9.60
N LEU A 118 -7.91 -1.31 -10.04
CA LEU A 118 -6.69 -1.09 -9.27
C LEU A 118 -6.43 0.41 -9.05
N GLY A 119 -6.59 1.24 -10.08
CA GLY A 119 -6.49 2.70 -9.99
C GLY A 119 -7.50 3.31 -9.00
N ASP A 120 -8.76 2.90 -9.09
CA ASP A 120 -9.83 3.34 -8.18
C ASP A 120 -9.55 2.95 -6.73
N ARG A 121 -9.19 1.68 -6.51
CA ARG A 121 -8.84 1.17 -5.18
C ARG A 121 -7.67 1.95 -4.58
N THR A 122 -6.65 2.25 -5.40
CA THR A 122 -5.49 3.02 -4.98
C THR A 122 -5.88 4.46 -4.58
N SER A 123 -6.74 5.11 -5.37
CA SER A 123 -7.26 6.44 -5.04
C SER A 123 -8.03 6.45 -3.72
N GLN A 124 -8.89 5.45 -3.48
CA GLN A 124 -9.61 5.31 -2.22
C GLN A 124 -8.68 5.08 -1.02
N ILE A 125 -7.62 4.30 -1.20
CA ILE A 125 -6.60 4.05 -0.17
C ILE A 125 -5.84 5.34 0.17
N LEU A 126 -5.44 6.14 -0.82
CA LEU A 126 -4.78 7.43 -0.63
C LEU A 126 -5.63 8.40 0.22
N GLN A 127 -6.93 8.43 -0.03
CA GLN A 127 -7.86 9.28 0.73
C GLN A 127 -8.09 8.77 2.15
N ARG A 128 -8.29 7.45 2.34
CA ARG A 128 -8.71 6.87 3.62
C ARG A 128 -7.56 6.57 4.58
N GLN A 129 -6.36 6.27 4.07
CA GLN A 129 -5.23 5.76 4.87
C GLN A 129 -4.00 6.68 4.83
N ARG A 130 -4.21 7.99 4.65
CA ARG A 130 -3.16 9.00 4.47
C ARG A 130 -2.09 8.99 5.58
N ALA A 131 -2.48 8.78 6.83
CA ALA A 131 -1.54 8.72 7.96
C ALA A 131 -0.55 7.54 7.85
N ALA A 132 -1.04 6.36 7.45
CA ALA A 132 -0.19 5.19 7.22
C ALA A 132 0.74 5.44 6.03
N ILE A 133 0.19 5.95 4.91
CA ILE A 133 0.96 6.20 3.68
C ILE A 133 2.12 7.18 3.94
N LYS A 134 1.86 8.27 4.65
CA LYS A 134 2.88 9.27 5.01
C LYS A 134 3.94 8.75 6.00
N SER A 135 3.72 7.63 6.66
CA SER A 135 4.68 7.06 7.61
C SER A 135 5.87 6.36 6.93
N VAL A 136 5.77 6.10 5.63
CA VAL A 136 6.81 5.47 4.81
C VAL A 136 7.13 6.36 3.60
N ALA A 137 8.39 6.76 3.46
CA ALA A 137 8.85 7.62 2.37
C ALA A 137 8.68 6.92 1.01
N GLY A 138 8.29 7.68 -0.02
CA GLY A 138 8.12 7.20 -1.40
C GLY A 138 6.81 6.44 -1.69
N LEU A 139 6.06 6.00 -0.67
CA LEU A 139 4.82 5.25 -0.90
C LEU A 139 3.71 6.11 -1.52
N GLU A 140 3.56 7.38 -1.09
CA GLU A 140 2.56 8.29 -1.65
C GLU A 140 2.78 8.52 -3.16
N GLU A 141 4.03 8.73 -3.57
CA GLU A 141 4.43 8.92 -4.97
C GLU A 141 4.14 7.66 -5.81
N ALA A 142 4.58 6.48 -5.35
CA ALA A 142 4.36 5.22 -6.04
C ALA A 142 2.86 4.91 -6.26
N LEU A 143 2.01 5.27 -5.29
CA LEU A 143 0.56 5.08 -5.37
C LEU A 143 -0.15 6.15 -6.21
N ASN A 144 0.35 7.38 -6.25
CA ASN A 144 -0.26 8.46 -7.04
C ASN A 144 -0.23 8.12 -8.54
N ASP A 145 0.89 7.60 -9.04
CA ASP A 145 1.03 7.18 -10.45
C ASP A 145 -0.05 6.16 -10.86
N LEU A 146 -0.31 5.16 -10.00
CA LEU A 146 -1.34 4.13 -10.24
C LEU A 146 -2.75 4.70 -10.36
N THR A 147 -3.04 5.85 -9.75
CA THR A 147 -4.39 6.43 -9.84
C THR A 147 -4.77 6.84 -11.25
N SER A 148 -3.78 7.04 -12.13
CA SER A 148 -3.99 7.35 -13.55
C SER A 148 -4.58 6.17 -14.33
N LEU A 149 -4.45 4.93 -13.85
CA LEU A 149 -5.03 3.76 -14.50
C LEU A 149 -6.57 3.80 -14.56
N LYS A 150 -7.22 4.59 -13.71
CA LYS A 150 -8.68 4.76 -13.73
C LYS A 150 -9.19 5.36 -15.06
N GLY A 151 -8.35 6.16 -15.73
CA GLY A 151 -8.71 6.88 -16.96
C GLY A 151 -8.48 6.08 -18.25
N LEU A 152 -8.08 4.82 -18.16
CA LEU A 152 -7.90 3.98 -19.36
C LEU A 152 -9.21 3.87 -20.15
N GLY A 153 -9.21 4.02 -21.47
CA GLY A 153 -10.39 3.88 -22.33
C GLY A 153 -11.31 5.09 -22.42
N GLU A 154 -11.06 6.15 -21.66
CA GLU A 154 -11.83 7.41 -21.75
C GLU A 154 -11.73 8.04 -23.16
N ASP A 155 -10.62 7.78 -23.87
CA ASP A 155 -10.28 8.43 -25.14
C ASP A 155 -10.35 7.48 -26.35
N SER A 156 -11.09 6.37 -26.22
CA SER A 156 -11.24 5.28 -27.21
C SER A 156 -11.76 5.71 -28.60
N SER A 157 -12.17 6.97 -28.75
CA SER A 157 -12.62 7.56 -30.01
C SER A 157 -11.48 7.82 -31.02
N LYS A 158 -10.22 7.84 -30.59
CA LYS A 158 -9.07 8.11 -31.48
C LYS A 158 -8.47 6.81 -32.04
N PRO A 159 -8.08 6.77 -33.32
CA PRO A 159 -7.52 5.57 -33.95
C PRO A 159 -6.20 5.08 -33.30
N ASP A 160 -5.43 5.97 -32.66
CA ASP A 160 -4.18 5.64 -31.95
C ASP A 160 -4.34 5.58 -30.41
N ALA A 161 -5.57 5.69 -29.90
CA ALA A 161 -5.84 5.70 -28.45
C ALA A 161 -5.30 4.42 -27.79
N SER A 162 -5.59 3.26 -28.37
CA SER A 162 -5.23 1.97 -27.77
C SER A 162 -3.71 1.82 -27.58
N ARG A 163 -2.89 2.22 -28.58
CA ARG A 163 -1.43 2.16 -28.46
C ARG A 163 -0.90 3.09 -27.37
N THR A 164 -1.47 4.29 -27.27
CA THR A 164 -1.09 5.28 -26.28
C THR A 164 -1.47 4.82 -24.87
N GLU A 165 -2.65 4.23 -24.71
CA GLU A 165 -3.15 3.65 -23.46
C GLU A 165 -2.29 2.48 -22.98
N ILE A 166 -1.91 1.58 -23.88
CA ILE A 166 -1.01 0.45 -23.57
C ILE A 166 0.33 0.96 -23.06
N ARG A 167 0.95 1.92 -23.78
CA ARG A 167 2.21 2.52 -23.35
C ARG A 167 2.07 3.19 -21.98
N MET A 168 1.06 4.02 -21.80
CA MET A 168 0.79 4.69 -20.53
C MET A 168 0.59 3.68 -19.39
N ALA A 169 -0.20 2.64 -19.60
CA ALA A 169 -0.42 1.60 -18.61
C ALA A 169 0.89 0.88 -18.26
N SER A 170 1.73 0.54 -19.25
CA SER A 170 3.03 -0.09 -19.01
C SER A 170 3.98 0.80 -18.21
N GLU A 171 4.08 2.09 -18.54
CA GLU A 171 4.93 3.06 -17.85
C GLU A 171 4.49 3.27 -16.40
N ILE A 172 3.18 3.39 -16.17
CA ILE A 172 2.60 3.49 -14.82
C ILE A 172 2.91 2.22 -14.02
N LEU A 173 2.63 1.04 -14.59
CA LEU A 173 2.87 -0.23 -13.90
C LEU A 173 4.37 -0.42 -13.60
N GLU A 174 5.28 -0.07 -14.51
CA GLU A 174 6.72 -0.13 -14.27
C GLU A 174 7.15 0.84 -13.15
N SER A 175 6.80 2.13 -13.26
CA SER A 175 7.14 3.18 -12.27
C SER A 175 6.64 2.81 -10.88
N SER A 176 5.35 2.45 -10.78
CA SER A 176 4.72 2.11 -9.51
C SER A 176 5.24 0.82 -8.91
N THR A 177 5.54 -0.20 -9.73
CA THR A 177 6.17 -1.44 -9.24
C THR A 177 7.56 -1.15 -8.67
N ALA A 178 8.36 -0.33 -9.34
CA ALA A 178 9.69 0.05 -8.87
C ALA A 178 9.62 0.86 -7.57
N GLY A 179 8.66 1.80 -7.48
CA GLY A 179 8.37 2.55 -6.26
C GLY A 179 7.98 1.63 -5.09
N LEU A 180 7.06 0.69 -5.31
CA LEU A 180 6.62 -0.26 -4.31
C LEU A 180 7.73 -1.24 -3.90
N ALA A 181 8.56 -1.70 -4.85
CA ALA A 181 9.71 -2.55 -4.55
C ALA A 181 10.69 -1.86 -3.60
N ARG A 182 11.03 -0.58 -3.86
CA ARG A 182 11.89 0.22 -2.97
C ARG A 182 11.28 0.39 -1.58
N VAL A 183 9.98 0.69 -1.50
CA VAL A 183 9.25 0.81 -0.21
C VAL A 183 9.28 -0.49 0.59
N LEU A 184 9.19 -1.64 -0.09
CA LEU A 184 9.14 -2.97 0.51
C LEU A 184 10.53 -3.60 0.70
N ASN A 185 11.61 -2.89 0.38
CA ASN A 185 12.98 -3.42 0.31
C ASN A 185 13.07 -4.72 -0.51
N GLN A 186 12.35 -4.76 -1.63
CA GLN A 186 12.41 -5.85 -2.62
C GLN A 186 13.36 -5.48 -3.77
N PRO A 187 13.84 -6.45 -4.57
CA PRO A 187 14.63 -6.16 -5.76
C PRO A 187 13.90 -5.21 -6.72
N ASP A 188 14.54 -4.10 -7.08
CA ASP A 188 14.04 -3.08 -8.01
C ASP A 188 14.72 -3.14 -9.38
N GLN A 189 15.59 -4.13 -9.59
CA GLN A 189 16.25 -4.39 -10.85
C GLN A 189 15.39 -5.31 -11.72
N ARG A 190 15.08 -4.86 -12.94
CA ARG A 190 14.30 -5.66 -13.89
C ARG A 190 15.13 -6.81 -14.46
N ILE A 191 14.52 -7.99 -14.55
CA ILE A 191 15.05 -9.08 -15.38
C ILE A 191 14.85 -8.70 -16.86
N PRO A 192 15.83 -8.93 -17.75
CA PRO A 192 15.65 -8.71 -19.18
C PRO A 192 14.41 -9.44 -19.74
N GLY A 193 13.53 -8.72 -20.42
CA GLY A 193 12.28 -9.27 -20.98
C GLY A 193 12.49 -10.47 -21.91
N ALA A 194 13.65 -10.54 -22.58
CA ALA A 194 14.04 -11.68 -23.42
C ALA A 194 14.14 -13.02 -22.66
N LEU A 195 14.26 -12.99 -21.33
CA LEU A 195 14.30 -14.18 -20.48
C LEU A 195 12.92 -14.66 -20.04
N ILE A 196 11.86 -13.89 -20.34
CA ILE A 196 10.49 -14.16 -19.90
C ILE A 196 9.77 -14.96 -20.98
N ARG A 197 9.90 -16.28 -20.92
CA ARG A 197 9.37 -17.21 -21.93
C ARG A 197 7.85 -17.43 -21.89
N TYR A 198 7.16 -16.91 -20.87
CA TYR A 198 5.76 -17.23 -20.60
C TYR A 198 4.78 -16.12 -21.00
N ARG A 199 5.24 -15.13 -21.78
CA ARG A 199 4.42 -13.99 -22.20
C ARG A 199 3.46 -14.41 -23.32
N ASP A 200 2.17 -14.16 -23.10
CA ASP A 200 1.07 -14.42 -24.02
C ASP A 200 0.06 -13.27 -23.88
N PRO A 201 0.25 -12.14 -24.59
CA PRO A 201 -0.64 -10.99 -24.54
C PRO A 201 -1.87 -11.17 -25.44
N SER A 202 -2.05 -12.36 -26.03
CA SER A 202 -3.18 -12.61 -26.95
C SER A 202 -4.52 -12.46 -26.24
N LEU A 203 -5.56 -12.10 -27.00
CA LEU A 203 -6.91 -11.97 -26.48
C LEU A 203 -7.41 -13.30 -25.87
N GLU A 204 -7.13 -14.42 -26.53
CA GLU A 204 -7.48 -15.76 -26.06
C GLU A 204 -6.76 -16.13 -24.76
N GLY A 205 -5.46 -15.79 -24.67
CA GLY A 205 -4.67 -16.02 -23.47
C GLY A 205 -5.19 -15.24 -22.27
N GLN A 206 -5.52 -13.97 -22.49
CA GLN A 206 -6.15 -13.10 -21.50
C GLN A 206 -7.52 -13.62 -21.07
N GLU A 207 -8.34 -14.12 -22.00
CA GLU A 207 -9.69 -14.61 -21.71
C GLU A 207 -9.65 -15.87 -20.88
N ARG A 208 -8.80 -16.83 -21.26
CA ARG A 208 -8.55 -18.05 -20.50
C ARG A 208 -8.16 -17.73 -19.06
N ARG A 209 -7.24 -16.78 -18.87
CA ARG A 209 -6.79 -16.32 -17.54
C ARG A 209 -7.89 -15.60 -16.76
N HIS A 210 -8.72 -14.80 -17.42
CA HIS A 210 -9.88 -14.16 -16.78
C HIS A 210 -10.85 -15.20 -16.24
N VAL A 211 -11.17 -16.22 -17.05
CA VAL A 211 -12.05 -17.33 -16.65
C VAL A 211 -11.45 -18.11 -15.48
N GLU A 212 -10.16 -18.45 -15.54
CA GLU A 212 -9.44 -19.12 -14.44
C GLU A 212 -9.40 -18.29 -13.15
N SER A 213 -9.40 -16.96 -13.24
CA SER A 213 -9.32 -16.08 -12.08
C SER A 213 -10.64 -15.99 -11.30
N ARG A 214 -11.76 -16.42 -11.90
CA ARG A 214 -13.07 -16.43 -11.25
C ARG A 214 -13.16 -17.61 -10.28
N PRO A 215 -13.25 -17.36 -8.96
CA PRO A 215 -13.43 -18.44 -8.01
C PRO A 215 -14.81 -19.07 -8.20
N HIS A 216 -14.84 -20.28 -8.77
CA HIS A 216 -15.94 -21.26 -8.68
C HIS A 216 -17.34 -20.90 -9.21
N LEU A 217 -17.47 -20.45 -10.47
CA LEU A 217 -18.67 -20.82 -11.25
C LEU A 217 -18.66 -22.32 -11.65
N ALA A 218 -17.52 -23.00 -11.53
CA ALA A 218 -17.37 -24.42 -11.87
C ALA A 218 -17.80 -25.41 -10.76
N ALA A 219 -18.11 -24.95 -9.54
CA ALA A 219 -18.56 -25.83 -8.46
C ALA A 219 -20.10 -26.00 -8.41
N GLY A 220 -20.85 -25.10 -9.05
CA GLY A 220 -22.32 -25.11 -9.04
C GLY A 220 -22.97 -25.96 -10.15
N SER A 221 -22.26 -26.30 -11.23
CA SER A 221 -22.84 -27.03 -12.37
C SER A 221 -22.69 -28.56 -12.31
N ARG A 222 -22.04 -29.11 -11.28
CA ARG A 222 -21.87 -30.57 -11.12
C ARG A 222 -22.87 -31.21 -10.15
N LEU A 223 -23.76 -30.43 -9.53
CA LEU A 223 -24.77 -30.95 -8.61
C LEU A 223 -26.14 -31.22 -9.25
N ASP A 224 -26.36 -30.82 -10.50
CA ASP A 224 -27.63 -31.04 -11.22
C ASP A 224 -27.64 -32.27 -12.15
N GLU A 225 -26.51 -32.99 -12.31
CA GLU A 225 -26.44 -34.22 -13.13
C GLU A 225 -26.63 -35.53 -12.30
N GLY A 226 -26.97 -35.42 -11.01
CA GLY A 226 -26.99 -36.54 -10.07
C GLY A 226 -28.34 -36.92 -9.46
N VAL A 227 -29.46 -36.38 -9.95
CA VAL A 227 -30.81 -36.77 -9.50
C VAL A 227 -31.62 -37.22 -10.71
N SER A 228 -31.48 -38.49 -11.07
CA SER A 228 -32.41 -39.26 -11.90
C SER A 228 -32.36 -40.71 -11.48
#